data_AF-A0A1M5QUG8-F1
#
_entry.id   AF-A0A1M5QUG8-F1
#
_cell.length_a   1.000
_cell.length_b   1.000
_cell.length_c   1.000
_cell.angle_alpha   90.00
_cell.angle_beta   90.00
_cell.angle_gamma   90.00
#
_symmetry.space_group_name_H-M   'P 1'
#
loop_
_entity.id
_entity.type
_entity.pdbx_description
1 polymer ?
#
loop_
_entity_poly.entity_id
_entity_poly.type
_entity_poly.pdbx_seq_one_letter_code
_entity_poly.pdbx_strand_id
1 'polypeptide(L)'
;MKNKDFFGRKLYNFKESYTNLYYCVRSIPKFKKYMKKNVLTQSFKSKIMLATTEVNGCAMCSYKHTEIALESGVDQKEIQSLLNSVMSDIPEEERVAILFAQYYADNRGVISDSSWNEVVSEYGEEKALAILAAIQIIMAGNTYGIPMGSLLSRINKSGKYELDERSSLSYEILMILSLIIYLPVSIVHSIIASITSAPIAKFQKKLAYTS
;
A
#
# COMPACT_ATOMS: atom_id res chain seq x y z
N MET A 1 -3.37 23.89 21.86
CA MET A 1 -4.05 23.40 20.65
C MET A 1 -4.37 21.93 20.88
N LYS A 2 -5.64 21.52 20.81
CA LYS A 2 -6.02 20.11 20.97
C LYS A 2 -5.35 19.31 19.85
N ASN A 3 -4.55 18.29 20.19
CA ASN A 3 -4.17 17.25 19.23
C ASN A 3 -5.48 16.61 18.77
N LYS A 4 -5.93 16.94 17.56
CA LYS A 4 -6.89 16.10 16.85
C LYS A 4 -6.06 14.93 16.33
N ASP A 5 -6.25 13.76 16.93
CA ASP A 5 -5.73 12.53 16.35
C ASP A 5 -6.53 12.25 15.08
N PHE A 6 -5.96 12.63 13.93
CA PHE A 6 -6.54 12.33 12.63
C PHE A 6 -6.43 10.82 12.35
N PHE A 7 -7.47 10.24 11.74
CA PHE A 7 -7.42 8.84 11.30
C PHE A 7 -6.36 8.66 10.21
N GLY A 8 -5.47 7.68 10.40
CA GLY A 8 -4.38 7.34 9.49
C GLY A 8 -3.12 8.21 9.60
N ARG A 9 -2.01 7.73 9.00
CA ARG A 9 -0.69 8.40 9.04
C ARG A 9 -0.65 9.75 8.31
N LYS A 10 0.43 10.52 8.47
CA LYS A 10 0.63 11.76 7.69
C LYS A 10 0.59 11.48 6.18
N LEU A 11 0.03 12.43 5.42
CA LEU A 11 -0.04 12.35 3.95
C LEU A 11 1.36 12.29 3.33
N TYR A 12 1.45 11.60 2.19
CA TYR A 12 2.69 11.46 1.42
C TYR A 12 3.05 12.77 0.72
N ASN A 13 4.32 13.16 0.77
CA ASN A 13 4.81 14.29 -0.04
C ASN A 13 5.16 13.83 -1.47
N PHE A 14 5.48 14.78 -2.35
CA PHE A 14 5.80 14.53 -3.77
C PHE A 14 6.95 13.54 -4.00
N LYS A 15 7.99 13.57 -3.16
CA LYS A 15 9.11 12.63 -3.30
C LYS A 15 8.68 11.21 -2.95
N GLU A 16 7.90 11.07 -1.88
CA GLU A 16 7.36 9.78 -1.48
C GLU A 16 6.32 9.28 -2.49
N SER A 17 5.49 10.16 -3.05
CA SER A 17 4.48 9.78 -4.04
C SER A 17 5.11 9.28 -5.34
N TYR A 18 6.21 9.90 -5.78
CA TYR A 18 7.03 9.38 -6.88
C TYR A 18 7.62 8.01 -6.52
N THR A 19 8.17 7.86 -5.32
CA THR A 19 8.78 6.59 -4.86
C THR A 19 7.75 5.46 -4.84
N ASN A 20 6.57 5.71 -4.28
CA ASN A 20 5.46 4.75 -4.23
C ASN A 20 4.98 4.38 -5.65
N LEU A 21 4.85 5.36 -6.54
CA LEU A 21 4.46 5.11 -7.92
C LEU A 21 5.52 4.29 -8.67
N TYR A 22 6.81 4.62 -8.49
CA TYR A 22 7.92 3.89 -9.09
C TYR A 22 7.91 2.41 -8.70
N TYR A 23 7.77 2.09 -7.42
CA TYR A 23 7.71 0.70 -6.97
C TYR A 23 6.43 -0.01 -7.43
N CYS A 24 5.28 0.69 -7.45
CA CYS A 24 4.05 0.17 -8.04
C CYS A 24 4.25 -0.23 -9.50
N VAL A 25 4.77 0.66 -10.34
CA VAL A 25 5.02 0.40 -11.77
C VAL A 25 5.98 -0.77 -11.96
N ARG A 26 7.04 -0.86 -11.15
CA ARG A 26 8.00 -1.97 -11.18
C ARG A 26 7.36 -3.31 -10.81
N SER A 27 6.36 -3.29 -9.93
CA SER A 27 5.69 -4.49 -9.42
C SER A 27 4.56 -5.02 -10.32
N ILE A 28 3.89 -4.15 -11.09
CA ILE A 28 2.73 -4.54 -11.92
C ILE A 28 2.98 -5.77 -12.83
N PRO A 29 4.08 -5.85 -13.61
CA PRO A 29 4.27 -6.98 -14.53
C PRO A 29 4.39 -8.33 -13.81
N LYS A 30 5.17 -8.38 -12.73
CA LYS A 30 5.35 -9.58 -11.91
C LYS A 30 4.08 -9.92 -11.14
N PHE A 31 3.41 -8.92 -10.57
CA PHE A 31 2.14 -9.10 -9.86
C PHE A 31 1.09 -9.77 -10.74
N LYS A 32 0.90 -9.30 -11.98
CA LYS A 32 -0.01 -9.93 -12.95
C LYS A 32 0.33 -11.40 -13.19
N LYS A 33 1.62 -11.74 -13.29
CA LYS A 33 2.09 -13.14 -13.43
C LYS A 33 1.78 -13.97 -12.17
N TYR A 34 2.01 -13.43 -10.98
CA TYR A 34 1.72 -14.12 -9.71
C TYR A 34 0.23 -14.41 -9.54
N MET A 35 -0.64 -13.44 -9.85
CA MET A 35 -2.08 -13.65 -9.82
C MET A 35 -2.54 -14.70 -10.83
N LYS A 36 -2.00 -14.66 -12.07
CA LYS A 36 -2.32 -15.67 -13.10
C LYS A 36 -1.92 -17.09 -12.69
N LYS A 37 -0.82 -17.22 -11.94
CA LYS A 37 -0.31 -18.50 -11.42
C LYS A 37 -0.96 -18.92 -10.09
N ASN A 38 -1.87 -18.12 -9.53
CA ASN A 38 -2.43 -18.33 -8.19
C ASN A 38 -1.37 -18.43 -7.07
N VAL A 39 -0.23 -17.74 -7.21
CA VAL A 39 0.76 -17.62 -6.12
C VAL A 39 0.16 -16.87 -4.92
N LEU A 40 -0.76 -15.95 -5.18
CA LEU A 40 -1.54 -15.22 -4.18
C LEU A 40 -3.03 -15.31 -4.54
N THR A 41 -3.86 -15.76 -3.61
CA THR A 41 -5.31 -15.84 -3.81
C THR A 41 -5.92 -14.44 -3.78
N GLN A 42 -7.12 -14.28 -4.36
CA GLN A 42 -7.82 -12.99 -4.31
C GLN A 42 -8.16 -12.57 -2.88
N SER A 43 -8.61 -13.52 -2.05
CA SER A 43 -8.89 -13.32 -0.63
C SER A 43 -7.64 -12.79 0.11
N PHE A 44 -6.52 -13.51 0.03
CA PHE A 44 -5.31 -13.11 0.75
C PHE A 44 -4.75 -11.76 0.25
N LYS A 45 -4.77 -11.53 -1.07
CA LYS A 45 -4.42 -10.24 -1.66
C LYS A 45 -5.29 -9.10 -1.10
N SER A 46 -6.60 -9.29 -1.02
CA SER A 46 -7.52 -8.27 -0.49
C SER A 46 -7.25 -7.97 0.97
N LYS A 47 -6.94 -8.97 1.80
CA LYS A 47 -6.56 -8.79 3.20
C LYS A 47 -5.27 -7.96 3.35
N ILE A 48 -4.23 -8.26 2.56
CA ILE A 48 -2.99 -7.48 2.52
C ILE A 48 -3.27 -6.02 2.12
N MET A 49 -4.12 -5.81 1.12
CA MET A 49 -4.48 -4.47 0.65
C MET A 49 -5.28 -3.68 1.70
N LEU A 50 -6.20 -4.32 2.41
CA LEU A 50 -6.96 -3.72 3.51
C LEU A 50 -6.04 -3.35 4.68
N ALA A 51 -5.16 -4.26 5.10
CA ALA A 51 -4.19 -3.99 6.18
C ALA A 51 -3.28 -2.80 5.87
N THR A 52 -2.78 -2.70 4.64
CA THR A 52 -1.96 -1.56 4.19
C THR A 52 -2.78 -0.26 4.17
N THR A 53 -4.05 -0.37 3.74
CA THR A 53 -4.97 0.76 3.60
C THR A 53 -5.40 1.34 4.94
N GLU A 54 -5.59 0.47 5.95
CA GLU A 54 -5.94 0.86 7.32
C GLU A 54 -4.85 1.78 7.89
N VAL A 55 -3.57 1.40 7.81
CA VAL A 55 -2.45 2.23 8.30
C VAL A 55 -2.40 3.59 7.61
N ASN A 56 -2.62 3.62 6.29
CA ASN A 56 -2.62 4.87 5.52
C ASN A 56 -3.90 5.70 5.74
N GLY A 57 -5.00 5.09 6.17
CA GLY A 57 -6.30 5.72 6.34
C GLY A 57 -6.92 6.19 5.01
N CYS A 58 -6.84 5.42 3.93
CA CYS A 58 -7.49 5.78 2.65
C CYS A 58 -8.96 5.30 2.63
N ALA A 59 -9.92 6.18 2.93
CA ALA A 59 -11.36 5.83 2.96
C ALA A 59 -11.88 5.24 1.63
N MET A 60 -11.56 5.86 0.50
CA MET A 60 -11.94 5.36 -0.82
C MET A 60 -11.40 3.94 -1.09
N CYS A 61 -10.14 3.71 -0.74
CA CYS A 61 -9.48 2.44 -0.94
C CYS A 61 -10.07 1.39 0.01
N SER A 62 -10.37 1.78 1.25
CA SER A 62 -10.97 0.92 2.27
C SER A 62 -12.32 0.41 1.78
N TYR A 63 -13.18 1.31 1.30
CA TYR A 63 -14.47 0.95 0.72
C TYR A 63 -14.31 -0.02 -0.47
N LYS A 64 -13.46 0.32 -1.46
CA LYS A 64 -13.30 -0.50 -2.66
C LYS A 64 -12.72 -1.88 -2.37
N HIS A 65 -11.72 -1.96 -1.51
CA HIS A 65 -11.09 -3.24 -1.18
C HIS A 65 -11.91 -4.09 -0.20
N THR A 66 -12.81 -3.47 0.57
CA THR A 66 -13.81 -4.19 1.38
C THR A 66 -14.82 -4.91 0.47
N GLU A 67 -15.34 -4.23 -0.55
CA GLU A 67 -16.22 -4.84 -1.56
C GLU A 67 -15.53 -6.05 -2.24
N ILE A 68 -14.28 -5.87 -2.68
CA ILE A 68 -13.51 -6.95 -3.32
C ILE A 68 -13.21 -8.10 -2.33
N ALA A 69 -12.94 -7.80 -1.06
CA ALA A 69 -12.71 -8.82 -0.04
C ALA A 69 -13.96 -9.69 0.16
N LEU A 70 -15.13 -9.06 0.28
CA LEU A 70 -16.42 -9.76 0.39
C LEU A 70 -16.71 -10.62 -0.84
N GLU A 71 -16.52 -10.08 -2.04
CA GLU A 71 -16.68 -10.82 -3.31
C GLU A 71 -15.73 -12.03 -3.40
N SER A 72 -14.55 -11.95 -2.76
CA SER A 72 -13.57 -13.03 -2.71
C SER A 72 -13.79 -14.04 -1.58
N GLY A 73 -14.84 -13.88 -0.78
CA GLY A 73 -15.22 -14.79 0.29
C GLY A 73 -14.49 -14.57 1.63
N VAL A 74 -13.93 -13.38 1.86
CA VAL A 74 -13.36 -13.04 3.18
C VAL A 74 -14.50 -12.83 4.18
N ASP A 75 -14.37 -13.41 5.38
CA ASP A 75 -15.36 -13.24 6.45
C ASP A 75 -15.44 -11.78 6.93
N GLN A 76 -16.65 -11.34 7.30
CA GLN A 76 -16.88 -9.97 7.76
C GLN A 76 -16.10 -9.64 9.04
N LYS A 77 -15.92 -10.60 9.96
CA LYS A 77 -15.13 -10.40 11.18
C LYS A 77 -13.66 -10.22 10.84
N GLU A 78 -13.13 -10.96 9.88
CA GLU A 78 -11.75 -10.78 9.42
C GLU A 78 -11.54 -9.38 8.83
N ILE A 79 -12.46 -8.93 7.96
CA ILE A 79 -12.40 -7.57 7.40
C ILE A 79 -12.44 -6.52 8.52
N GLN A 80 -13.37 -6.66 9.46
CA GLN A 80 -13.47 -5.74 10.59
C GLN A 80 -12.19 -5.75 11.43
N SER A 81 -11.61 -6.92 11.68
CA SER A 81 -10.37 -7.05 12.43
C SER A 81 -9.19 -6.39 11.72
N LEU A 82 -9.05 -6.58 10.40
CA LEU A 82 -8.04 -5.87 9.59
C LEU A 82 -8.20 -4.34 9.66
N LEU A 83 -9.44 -3.84 9.56
CA LEU A 83 -9.73 -2.40 9.59
C LEU A 83 -9.57 -1.75 10.98
N ASN A 84 -9.44 -2.57 12.03
CA ASN A 84 -9.16 -2.10 13.40
C ASN A 84 -7.78 -2.53 13.91
N SER A 85 -6.90 -3.02 13.04
CA SER A 85 -5.57 -3.52 13.41
C SER A 85 -5.60 -4.65 14.47
N VAL A 86 -6.65 -5.48 14.44
CA VAL A 86 -6.82 -6.65 15.32
C VAL A 86 -6.40 -7.91 14.57
N MET A 87 -5.56 -8.74 15.20
CA MET A 87 -5.00 -9.96 14.58
C MET A 87 -5.72 -11.25 14.97
N SER A 88 -6.64 -11.22 15.94
CA SER A 88 -7.24 -12.43 16.54
C SER A 88 -8.00 -13.29 15.53
N ASP A 89 -8.66 -12.66 14.55
CA ASP A 89 -9.46 -13.36 13.55
C ASP A 89 -8.69 -13.69 12.27
N ILE A 90 -7.42 -13.25 12.17
CA ILE A 90 -6.59 -13.51 10.98
C ILE A 90 -5.99 -14.92 11.08
N PRO A 91 -6.11 -15.75 10.01
CA PRO A 91 -5.47 -17.06 9.94
C PRO A 91 -3.97 -16.97 10.24
N GLU A 92 -3.43 -17.91 11.02
CA GLU A 92 -2.06 -17.85 11.50
C GLU A 92 -1.05 -17.79 10.36
N GLU A 93 -1.30 -18.55 9.29
CA GLU A 93 -0.48 -18.59 8.08
C GLU A 93 -0.49 -17.27 7.30
N GLU A 94 -1.40 -16.34 7.56
CA GLU A 94 -1.47 -15.05 6.87
C GLU A 94 -0.90 -13.90 7.72
N ARG A 95 -0.75 -14.09 9.04
CA ARG A 95 -0.38 -13.02 9.99
C ARG A 95 0.94 -12.35 9.66
N VAL A 96 1.96 -13.11 9.27
CA VAL A 96 3.29 -12.57 8.92
C VAL A 96 3.18 -11.59 7.75
N ALA A 97 2.40 -11.91 6.72
CA ALA A 97 2.17 -11.00 5.60
C ALA A 97 1.38 -9.76 5.98
N ILE A 98 0.36 -9.89 6.85
CA ILE A 98 -0.44 -8.76 7.33
C ILE A 98 0.42 -7.81 8.17
N LEU A 99 1.21 -8.34 9.11
CA LEU A 99 2.15 -7.55 9.91
C LEU A 99 3.20 -6.87 9.02
N PHE A 100 3.73 -7.57 8.03
CA PHE A 100 4.67 -6.98 7.06
C PHE A 100 4.03 -5.86 6.24
N ALA A 101 2.78 -6.02 5.82
CA ALA A 101 2.03 -5.00 5.10
C ALA A 101 1.82 -3.74 5.94
N GLN A 102 1.43 -3.89 7.20
CA GLN A 102 1.29 -2.78 8.14
C GLN A 102 2.65 -2.12 8.39
N TYR A 103 3.70 -2.91 8.67
CA TYR A 103 5.06 -2.41 8.87
C TYR A 103 5.57 -1.61 7.65
N TYR A 104 5.34 -2.11 6.44
CA TYR A 104 5.73 -1.42 5.20
C TYR A 104 5.04 -0.06 5.08
N ALA A 105 3.73 -0.01 5.33
CA ALA A 105 2.96 1.23 5.32
C ALA A 105 3.46 2.21 6.38
N ASP A 106 3.69 1.72 7.59
CA ASP A 106 4.13 2.50 8.74
C ASP A 106 5.49 3.16 8.52
N ASN A 107 6.40 2.40 7.93
CA ASN A 107 7.76 2.82 7.61
C ASN A 107 7.87 3.52 6.24
N ARG A 108 6.74 3.97 5.68
CA ARG A 108 6.66 4.74 4.42
C ARG A 108 7.41 4.05 3.26
N GLY A 109 7.22 2.74 3.16
CA GLY A 109 7.79 1.89 2.14
C GLY A 109 9.26 1.52 2.30
N VAL A 110 9.81 1.73 3.51
CA VAL A 110 11.15 1.23 3.87
C VAL A 110 10.99 -0.10 4.62
N ILE A 111 11.75 -1.12 4.22
CA ILE A 111 11.78 -2.42 4.89
C ILE A 111 13.13 -2.68 5.56
N SER A 112 13.14 -3.45 6.65
CA SER A 112 14.38 -3.94 7.26
C SER A 112 14.75 -5.32 6.71
N ASP A 113 16.04 -5.68 6.76
CA ASP A 113 16.50 -7.03 6.39
C ASP A 113 15.77 -8.11 7.18
N SER A 114 15.53 -7.88 8.48
CA SER A 114 14.80 -8.83 9.33
C SER A 114 13.36 -9.02 8.89
N SER A 115 12.62 -7.93 8.64
CA SER A 115 11.22 -8.00 8.19
C SER A 115 11.09 -8.71 6.85
N TRP A 116 12.05 -8.52 5.94
CA TRP A 116 12.06 -9.19 4.65
C TRP A 116 12.37 -10.68 4.79
N ASN A 117 13.39 -11.02 5.57
CA ASN A 117 13.81 -12.41 5.78
C ASN A 117 12.70 -13.24 6.46
N GLU A 118 11.95 -12.64 7.38
CA GLU A 118 10.83 -13.31 8.05
C GLU A 118 9.72 -13.69 7.06
N VAL A 119 9.32 -12.76 6.19
CA VAL A 119 8.32 -13.04 5.13
C VAL A 119 8.84 -14.09 4.13
N VAL A 120 10.12 -14.02 3.74
CA VAL A 120 10.71 -15.02 2.84
C VAL A 120 10.80 -16.40 3.50
N SER A 121 11.12 -16.47 4.79
CA SER A 121 11.16 -17.72 5.54
C SER A 121 9.78 -18.37 5.64
N GLU A 122 8.73 -17.57 5.85
CA GLU A 122 7.36 -18.08 6.00
C GLU A 122 6.75 -18.53 4.67
N TYR A 123 6.95 -17.74 3.60
CA TYR A 123 6.21 -17.92 2.35
C TYR A 123 7.04 -18.45 1.18
N GLY A 124 8.37 -18.50 1.33
CA GLY A 124 9.29 -18.67 0.21
C GLY A 124 9.38 -17.43 -0.69
N GLU A 125 10.40 -17.39 -1.53
CA GLU A 125 10.73 -16.20 -2.32
C GLU A 125 9.61 -15.78 -3.29
N GLU A 126 9.00 -16.72 -4.03
CA GLU A 126 7.99 -16.38 -5.05
C GLU A 126 6.75 -15.72 -4.42
N LYS A 127 6.26 -16.25 -3.30
CA LYS A 127 5.06 -15.73 -2.61
C LYS A 127 5.37 -14.46 -1.80
N ALA A 128 6.55 -14.36 -1.20
CA ALA A 128 7.03 -13.12 -0.57
C ALA A 128 7.09 -11.94 -1.57
N LEU A 129 7.59 -12.20 -2.79
CA LEU A 129 7.59 -11.20 -3.87
C LEU A 129 6.17 -10.82 -4.31
N ALA A 130 5.23 -11.77 -4.33
CA ALA A 130 3.83 -11.49 -4.65
C ALA A 130 3.16 -10.61 -3.58
N ILE A 131 3.43 -10.88 -2.30
CA ILE A 131 2.98 -10.08 -1.15
C ILE A 131 3.52 -8.65 -1.25
N LEU A 132 4.84 -8.50 -1.43
CA LEU A 132 5.47 -7.18 -1.59
C LEU A 132 4.87 -6.39 -2.75
N ALA A 133 4.64 -7.05 -3.89
CA ALA A 133 4.03 -6.41 -5.05
C ALA A 133 2.60 -5.94 -4.78
N ALA A 134 1.79 -6.73 -4.05
CA ALA A 134 0.45 -6.31 -3.63
C ALA A 134 0.50 -5.05 -2.75
N ILE A 135 1.40 -5.03 -1.77
CA ILE A 135 1.63 -3.88 -0.87
C ILE A 135 2.06 -2.64 -1.66
N GLN A 136 3.02 -2.76 -2.56
CA GLN A 136 3.50 -1.62 -3.35
C GLN A 136 2.42 -1.02 -4.26
N ILE A 137 1.55 -1.87 -4.83
CA ILE A 137 0.42 -1.42 -5.65
C ILE A 137 -0.58 -0.64 -4.80
N ILE A 138 -1.00 -1.19 -3.65
CA ILE A 138 -1.98 -0.50 -2.80
C ILE A 138 -1.38 0.74 -2.11
N MET A 139 -0.08 0.77 -1.83
CA MET A 139 0.60 1.98 -1.33
C MET A 139 0.51 3.14 -2.31
N ALA A 140 0.73 2.89 -3.61
CA ALA A 140 0.47 3.90 -4.64
C ALA A 140 -1.03 4.22 -4.73
N GLY A 141 -1.90 3.20 -4.64
CA GLY A 141 -3.35 3.38 -4.57
C GLY A 141 -3.79 4.32 -3.44
N ASN A 142 -3.28 4.14 -2.22
CA ASN A 142 -3.57 5.00 -1.08
C ASN A 142 -3.00 6.41 -1.25
N THR A 143 -1.78 6.51 -1.80
CA THR A 143 -1.10 7.79 -2.07
C THR A 143 -1.95 8.73 -2.94
N TYR A 144 -2.55 8.20 -4.01
CA TYR A 144 -3.37 9.00 -4.94
C TYR A 144 -4.88 8.90 -4.65
N GLY A 145 -5.32 7.85 -3.96
CA GLY A 145 -6.72 7.63 -3.60
C GLY A 145 -7.22 8.62 -2.56
N ILE A 146 -6.38 9.02 -1.60
CA ILE A 146 -6.72 10.06 -0.61
C ILE A 146 -7.01 11.41 -1.29
N PRO A 147 -6.09 12.00 -2.09
CA PRO A 147 -6.36 13.28 -2.75
C PRO A 147 -7.48 13.18 -3.78
N MET A 148 -7.60 12.05 -4.51
CA MET A 148 -8.69 11.85 -5.46
C MET A 148 -10.06 11.76 -4.77
N GLY A 149 -10.18 10.99 -3.68
CA GLY A 149 -11.42 10.90 -2.91
C GLY A 149 -11.82 12.21 -2.29
N SER A 150 -10.86 12.95 -1.74
CA SER A 150 -11.10 14.27 -1.16
C SER A 150 -11.57 15.27 -2.21
N LEU A 151 -10.92 15.33 -3.38
CA LEU A 151 -11.33 16.20 -4.48
C LEU A 151 -12.73 15.84 -5.00
N LEU A 152 -13.01 14.55 -5.16
CA LEU A 152 -14.33 14.07 -5.58
C LEU A 152 -15.41 14.39 -4.55
N SER A 153 -15.11 14.33 -3.25
CA SER A 153 -16.03 14.73 -2.18
C SER A 153 -16.36 16.24 -2.25
N ARG A 154 -15.40 17.08 -2.65
CA ARG A 154 -15.63 18.52 -2.86
C ARG A 154 -16.54 18.81 -4.06
N ILE A 155 -16.38 18.05 -5.15
CA ILE A 155 -17.15 18.23 -6.39
C ILE A 155 -18.54 17.59 -6.27
N ASN A 156 -18.62 16.41 -5.68
CA ASN A 156 -19.81 15.58 -5.61
C ASN A 156 -20.29 15.44 -4.16
N LYS A 157 -21.39 16.13 -3.85
CA LYS A 157 -22.04 16.12 -2.52
C LYS A 157 -22.98 14.93 -2.27
N SER A 158 -22.92 13.87 -3.09
CA SER A 158 -23.73 12.65 -2.89
C SER A 158 -23.38 11.87 -1.61
N GLY A 159 -22.30 12.22 -0.92
CA GLY A 159 -21.82 11.50 0.26
C GLY A 159 -21.07 10.19 -0.05
N LYS A 160 -20.89 9.85 -1.34
CA LYS A 160 -20.17 8.64 -1.76
C LYS A 160 -18.67 8.68 -1.41
N TYR A 161 -18.08 9.87 -1.36
CA TYR A 161 -16.66 10.06 -1.05
C TYR A 161 -16.51 10.90 0.20
N GLU A 162 -15.54 10.53 1.03
CA GLU A 162 -15.23 11.22 2.28
C GLU A 162 -14.09 12.22 2.07
N LEU A 163 -14.24 13.41 2.65
CA LEU A 163 -13.19 14.41 2.68
C LEU A 163 -12.17 14.04 3.75
N ASP A 164 -10.91 13.92 3.36
CA ASP A 164 -9.83 13.67 4.31
C ASP A 164 -9.39 14.99 4.98
N GLU A 165 -9.60 15.10 6.30
CA GLU A 165 -9.23 16.29 7.08
C GLU A 165 -7.73 16.65 7.01
N ARG A 166 -6.86 15.67 6.67
CA ARG A 166 -5.42 15.89 6.51
C ARG A 166 -5.08 16.62 5.21
N SER A 167 -6.00 16.62 4.24
CA SER A 167 -5.78 17.12 2.88
C SER A 167 -6.29 18.55 2.68
N SER A 168 -5.65 19.27 1.76
CA SER A 168 -6.09 20.58 1.28
C SER A 168 -6.37 20.52 -0.21
N LEU A 169 -7.22 21.43 -0.72
CA LEU A 169 -7.55 21.49 -2.14
C LEU A 169 -6.29 21.63 -3.03
N SER A 170 -5.30 22.41 -2.60
CA SER A 170 -4.04 22.57 -3.34
C SER A 170 -3.23 21.27 -3.34
N TYR A 171 -3.14 20.57 -2.21
CA TYR A 171 -2.50 19.26 -2.14
C TYR A 171 -3.20 18.26 -3.08
N GLU A 172 -4.53 18.21 -3.05
CA GLU A 172 -5.33 17.30 -3.87
C GLU A 172 -5.06 17.49 -5.37
N ILE A 173 -5.18 18.73 -5.85
CA ILE A 173 -4.96 19.07 -7.27
C ILE A 173 -3.52 18.78 -7.67
N LEU A 174 -2.53 19.24 -6.88
CA LEU A 174 -1.13 19.08 -7.24
C LEU A 174 -0.70 17.60 -7.24
N MET A 175 -1.21 16.78 -6.32
CA MET A 175 -0.93 15.34 -6.31
C MET A 175 -1.50 14.65 -7.54
N ILE A 176 -2.73 14.99 -7.94
CA ILE A 176 -3.35 14.41 -9.15
C ILE A 176 -2.60 14.85 -10.41
N LEU A 177 -2.24 16.13 -10.53
CA LEU A 177 -1.43 16.63 -11.64
C LEU A 177 -0.04 15.98 -11.68
N SER A 178 0.57 15.74 -10.51
CA SER A 178 1.86 15.06 -10.44
C SER A 178 1.83 13.67 -11.05
N LEU A 179 0.70 12.95 -10.96
CA LEU A 179 0.55 11.61 -11.54
C LEU A 179 0.73 11.61 -13.07
N ILE A 180 0.28 12.67 -13.76
CA ILE A 180 0.41 12.82 -15.22
C ILE A 180 1.89 12.85 -15.63
N ILE A 181 2.72 13.51 -14.84
CA ILE A 181 4.17 13.63 -15.09
C ILE A 181 4.92 12.41 -14.55
N TYR A 182 4.59 11.96 -13.34
CA TYR A 182 5.31 10.89 -12.67
C TYR A 182 5.08 9.53 -13.32
N LEU A 183 3.91 9.27 -13.92
CA LEU A 183 3.63 7.99 -14.57
C LEU A 183 4.60 7.69 -15.74
N PRO A 184 4.72 8.52 -16.79
CA PRO A 184 5.67 8.22 -17.88
C PRO A 184 7.12 8.18 -17.39
N VAL A 185 7.51 9.07 -16.47
CA VAL A 185 8.87 9.09 -15.91
C VAL A 185 9.17 7.82 -15.10
N SER A 186 8.22 7.35 -14.29
CA SER A 186 8.37 6.13 -13.49
C SER A 186 8.42 4.87 -14.35
N ILE A 187 7.72 4.84 -15.49
CA ILE A 187 7.83 3.74 -16.47
C ILE A 187 9.25 3.67 -17.02
N VAL A 188 9.80 4.78 -17.54
CA VAL A 188 11.17 4.82 -18.07
C VAL A 188 12.18 4.43 -16.98
N HIS A 189 12.04 5.00 -15.78
CA HIS A 189 12.89 4.66 -14.65
C HIS A 189 12.80 3.17 -14.27
N SER A 190 11.61 2.58 -14.27
CA SER A 190 11.42 1.15 -13.95
C SER A 190 12.13 0.23 -14.95
N ILE A 191 12.17 0.61 -16.23
CA ILE A 191 12.87 -0.14 -17.29
C ILE A 191 14.38 -0.10 -17.04
N ILE A 192 14.94 1.11 -16.85
CA ILE A 192 16.37 1.29 -16.57
C ILE A 192 16.75 0.50 -15.31
N ALA A 193 15.95 0.63 -14.25
CA ALA A 193 16.22 0.00 -12.97
C ALA A 193 16.03 -1.53 -13.00
N SER A 194 15.33 -2.07 -13.99
CA SER A 194 15.27 -3.52 -14.24
C SER A 194 16.52 -4.03 -14.95
N ILE A 195 17.09 -3.23 -15.85
CA ILE A 195 18.35 -3.54 -16.55
C ILE A 195 19.53 -3.51 -15.58
N THR A 196 19.55 -2.56 -14.65
CA THR A 196 20.64 -2.40 -13.67
C THR A 196 20.47 -3.24 -12.40
N SER A 197 19.49 -4.14 -12.35
CA SER A 197 19.21 -4.98 -11.18
C SER A 197 19.04 -4.19 -9.88
N ALA A 198 18.45 -3.00 -9.96
CA ALA A 198 18.23 -2.17 -8.77
C ALA A 198 17.31 -2.87 -7.75
N PRO A 199 17.38 -2.50 -6.46
CA PRO A 199 16.57 -3.13 -5.42
C PRO A 199 15.06 -3.05 -5.69
N ILE A 200 14.34 -4.14 -5.36
CA ILE A 200 12.88 -4.27 -5.54
C ILE A 200 12.07 -3.47 -4.52
N ALA A 201 12.70 -3.06 -3.42
CA ALA A 201 12.16 -2.24 -2.36
C ALA A 201 13.30 -1.39 -1.77
N LYS A 202 12.93 -0.40 -0.96
CA LYS A 202 13.91 0.42 -0.26
C LYS A 202 14.23 -0.24 1.08
N PHE A 203 15.47 -0.69 1.25
CA PHE A 203 15.93 -1.26 2.51
C PHE A 203 16.45 -0.17 3.45
N GLN A 204 16.23 -0.35 4.75
CA GLN A 204 16.81 0.47 5.80
C GLN A 204 18.34 0.38 5.69
N LYS A 205 19.02 1.52 5.65
CA LYS A 205 20.49 1.52 5.73
C LYS A 205 20.90 0.98 7.09
N LYS A 206 21.79 -0.01 7.13
CA LYS A 206 22.46 -0.40 8.38
C LYS A 206 23.16 0.85 8.94
N LEU A 207 22.74 1.30 10.12
CA LEU A 207 23.53 2.26 10.87
C LEU A 207 24.82 1.53 11.24
N ALA A 208 25.95 1.99 10.70
CA ALA A 208 27.24 1.58 11.21
C ALA A 208 27.32 2.11 12.65
N TYR A 209 27.06 1.26 13.63
CA TYR A 209 27.51 1.54 14.98
C TYR A 209 29.04 1.53 14.91
N THR A 210 29.64 2.71 14.84
CA THR A 210 31.05 2.88 15.19
C THR A 210 31.17 2.43 16.65
N SER A 211 31.90 1.35 16.85
CA SER A 211 32.31 0.86 18.17
C SER A 211 33.26 1.84 18.84
#